data_AF-A0A4Q4WV45-F1
#
_entry.id   AF-A0A4Q4WV45-F1
#
_cell.length_a   1.000
_cell.length_b   1.000
_cell.length_c   1.000
_cell.angle_alpha   90.00
_cell.angle_beta   90.00
_cell.angle_gamma   90.00
#
_symmetry.space_group_name_H-M   'P 1'
#
loop_
_entity.id
_entity.type
_entity.pdbx_description
1 polymer ?
#
loop_
_entity_poly.entity_id
_entity_poly.type
_entity_poly.pdbx_seq_one_letter_code
_entity_poly.pdbx_strand_id
1 'polypeptide(L)'
;MSGSRDPNDSPGDLVQKWLNEASPGMPPEDSLASGDSMRGIHRLFDEGKPFYTVDRFLDIESKLSSLDLSAEPCQVELQGIDGQPVTISVGLDRPYQPNMYPVLGFKPYERMRRIVHHRRFDKKARDEIMCNILLRAASPQSAANLMDAAHWEVEFSKAIDGWAKNPEHNKPFSILDRCNLSSITKIICFGLRDFHQDLLSTVKRSLLHHAAALTVARQLRDKTKKHIPLFTQDPPYCDGSKEVLKNPGFQVYERAARFTRGFIDIDKNTLVMSIFSTAPVREIIVDFNFRPTILICDGLAGEI
;
A
#
# COMPACT_ATOMS: atom_id res chain seq x y z
N MET A 1 40.73 16.88 -30.90
CA MET A 1 41.73 17.97 -30.82
C MET A 1 42.62 17.68 -29.63
N SER A 2 43.91 17.52 -29.90
CA SER A 2 44.97 17.27 -28.94
C SER A 2 45.24 18.51 -28.08
N GLY A 3 45.10 18.39 -26.76
CA GLY A 3 45.55 19.39 -25.79
C GLY A 3 46.72 18.85 -24.99
N SER A 4 47.88 19.51 -25.10
CA SER A 4 49.10 19.20 -24.35
C SER A 4 48.92 19.45 -22.85
N ARG A 5 49.48 18.57 -22.01
CA ARG A 5 49.59 18.77 -20.55
C ARG A 5 50.82 19.61 -20.24
N ASP A 6 50.65 20.63 -19.41
CA ASP A 6 51.75 21.42 -18.86
C ASP A 6 52.23 20.75 -17.55
N PRO A 7 53.51 20.37 -17.42
CA PRO A 7 54.00 19.57 -16.29
C PRO A 7 54.14 20.34 -14.95
N ASN A 8 53.68 21.59 -14.88
CA ASN A 8 53.80 22.44 -13.69
C ASN A 8 52.47 22.74 -12.96
N ASP A 9 51.37 22.10 -13.34
CA ASP A 9 50.10 22.28 -12.62
C ASP A 9 50.19 21.69 -11.21
N SER A 10 50.07 22.54 -10.19
CA SER A 10 50.01 22.13 -8.78
C SER A 10 48.74 21.31 -8.52
N PRO A 11 48.77 20.27 -7.66
CA PRO A 11 47.59 19.48 -7.33
C PRO A 11 46.39 20.32 -6.85
N GLY A 12 46.63 21.50 -6.27
CA GLY A 12 45.59 22.44 -5.85
C GLY A 12 44.85 23.12 -7.01
N ASP A 13 45.55 23.43 -8.10
CA ASP A 13 44.96 24.11 -9.27
C ASP A 13 44.10 23.16 -10.10
N LEU A 14 44.46 21.88 -10.13
CA LEU A 14 43.66 20.81 -10.74
C LEU A 14 42.36 20.57 -9.97
N VAL A 15 42.39 20.64 -8.63
CA VAL A 15 41.19 20.52 -7.79
C VAL A 15 40.26 21.73 -7.96
N GLN A 16 40.81 22.94 -8.07
CA GLN A 16 39.99 24.14 -8.24
C GLN A 16 39.35 24.21 -9.64
N LYS A 17 40.06 23.74 -10.67
CA LYS A 17 39.52 23.60 -12.03
C LYS A 17 38.42 22.54 -12.10
N TRP A 18 38.58 21.42 -11.39
CA TRP A 18 37.55 20.38 -11.26
C TRP A 18 36.32 20.88 -10.49
N LEU A 19 36.48 21.68 -9.44
CA LEU A 19 35.38 22.28 -8.68
C LEU A 19 34.61 23.33 -9.50
N ASN A 20 35.31 24.09 -10.36
CA ASN A 20 34.68 25.08 -11.24
C ASN A 20 33.99 24.44 -12.46
N GLU A 21 34.50 23.30 -12.97
CA GLU A 21 33.89 22.55 -14.08
C GLU A 21 32.78 21.58 -13.60
N ALA A 22 32.77 21.17 -12.31
CA ALA A 22 31.75 20.32 -11.71
C ALA A 22 30.55 21.08 -11.13
N SER A 23 30.53 22.42 -11.21
CA SER A 23 29.35 23.22 -10.87
C SER A 23 28.50 23.42 -12.12
N PRO A 24 27.38 22.70 -12.32
CA PRO A 24 26.46 23.05 -13.38
C PRO A 24 25.93 24.45 -13.06
N GLY A 25 26.14 25.39 -13.99
CA GLY A 25 25.70 26.78 -13.84
C GLY A 25 24.26 26.84 -13.33
N MET A 26 24.03 27.67 -12.31
CA MET A 26 22.68 27.95 -11.85
C MET A 26 21.85 28.49 -13.02
N PRO A 27 20.72 27.87 -13.36
CA PRO A 27 19.79 28.46 -14.31
C PRO A 27 19.12 29.70 -13.69
N PRO A 28 18.52 30.57 -14.52
CA PRO A 28 17.91 31.82 -14.07
C PRO A 28 16.84 31.61 -13.00
N GLU A 29 16.65 32.63 -12.17
CA GLU A 29 15.78 32.79 -10.99
C GLU A 29 14.25 32.57 -11.21
N ASP A 30 13.84 31.64 -12.07
CA ASP A 30 12.45 31.18 -12.16
C ASP A 30 12.25 29.81 -11.47
N SER A 31 13.01 29.55 -10.41
CA SER A 31 12.77 28.42 -9.53
C SER A 31 11.71 28.79 -8.49
N LEU A 32 10.45 28.40 -8.75
CA LEU A 32 9.48 28.16 -7.68
C LEU A 32 10.02 26.99 -6.84
N ALA A 33 10.88 27.35 -5.90
CA ALA A 33 11.81 26.45 -5.23
C ALA A 33 11.08 25.45 -4.32
N SER A 34 11.65 24.25 -4.20
CA SER A 34 11.21 23.12 -3.36
C SER A 34 10.66 23.49 -1.96
N GLY A 35 11.09 24.63 -1.40
CA GLY A 35 10.55 25.21 -0.18
C GLY A 35 9.04 25.47 -0.20
N ASP A 36 8.45 25.94 -1.31
CA ASP A 36 7.00 26.25 -1.36
C ASP A 36 6.13 25.00 -1.39
N SER A 37 6.60 23.94 -2.04
CA SER A 37 5.84 22.68 -2.07
C SER A 37 6.03 21.85 -0.80
N MET A 38 7.22 21.91 -0.18
CA MET A 38 7.43 21.40 1.18
C MET A 38 6.54 22.12 2.18
N ARG A 39 6.55 23.46 2.15
CA ARG A 39 5.61 24.29 2.92
C ARG A 39 4.17 23.91 2.62
N GLY A 40 3.82 23.63 1.37
CA GLY A 40 2.49 23.19 0.97
C GLY A 40 2.05 21.91 1.67
N ILE A 41 2.85 20.84 1.62
CA ILE A 41 2.47 19.55 2.22
C ILE A 41 2.48 19.61 3.74
N HIS A 42 3.46 20.29 4.34
CA HIS A 42 3.48 20.53 5.78
C HIS A 42 2.27 21.33 6.21
N ARG A 43 1.96 22.44 5.53
CA ARG A 43 0.77 23.25 5.82
C ARG A 43 -0.52 22.43 5.74
N LEU A 44 -0.72 21.63 4.68
CA LEU A 44 -1.93 20.80 4.57
C LEU A 44 -2.03 19.79 5.71
N PHE A 45 -0.91 19.18 6.11
CA PHE A 45 -0.85 18.27 7.25
C PHE A 45 -1.14 18.98 8.58
N ASP A 46 -0.49 20.11 8.83
CA ASP A 46 -0.63 20.91 10.05
C ASP A 46 -2.04 21.51 10.19
N GLU A 47 -2.69 21.84 9.08
CA GLU A 47 -4.10 22.25 9.01
C GLU A 47 -5.08 21.09 9.25
N GLY A 48 -4.59 19.85 9.40
CA GLY A 48 -5.41 18.66 9.58
C GLY A 48 -6.21 18.27 8.34
N LYS A 49 -5.73 18.63 7.13
CA LYS A 49 -6.41 18.27 5.90
C LYS A 49 -6.29 16.75 5.66
N PRO A 50 -7.39 16.03 5.44
CA PRO A 50 -7.33 14.60 5.17
C PRO A 50 -6.68 14.35 3.81
N PHE A 51 -5.70 13.46 3.77
CA PHE A 51 -5.07 13.03 2.52
C PHE A 51 -5.84 11.88 1.88
N TYR A 52 -6.46 11.04 2.70
CA TYR A 52 -7.26 9.89 2.28
C TYR A 52 -8.74 10.12 2.60
N THR A 53 -9.57 10.27 1.58
CA THR A 53 -11.03 10.42 1.76
C THR A 53 -11.79 9.30 1.08
N VAL A 54 -12.99 9.01 1.58
CA VAL A 54 -13.90 8.03 0.97
C VAL A 54 -14.24 8.41 -0.47
N ASP A 55 -14.52 9.69 -0.72
CA ASP A 55 -14.82 10.20 -2.08
C ASP A 55 -13.66 9.99 -3.04
N ARG A 56 -12.43 10.22 -2.58
CA ARG A 56 -11.21 9.97 -3.37
C ARG A 56 -11.07 8.48 -3.70
N PHE A 57 -11.38 7.60 -2.76
CA PHE A 57 -11.33 6.15 -2.98
C PHE A 57 -12.40 5.68 -3.98
N LEU A 58 -13.61 6.24 -3.90
CA LEU A 58 -14.65 5.99 -4.90
C LEU A 58 -14.25 6.48 -6.30
N ASP A 59 -13.64 7.66 -6.42
CA ASP A 59 -13.10 8.19 -7.68
C ASP A 59 -12.00 7.28 -8.25
N ILE A 60 -11.06 6.84 -7.41
CA ILE A 60 -10.01 5.89 -7.79
C ILE A 60 -10.62 4.58 -8.31
N GLU A 61 -11.55 3.98 -7.58
CA GLU A 61 -12.21 2.74 -8.01
C GLU A 61 -12.91 2.88 -9.34
N SER A 62 -13.66 3.97 -9.53
CA SER A 62 -14.35 4.26 -10.78
C SER A 62 -13.36 4.35 -11.94
N LYS A 63 -12.30 5.17 -11.79
CA LYS A 63 -11.32 5.40 -12.86
C LYS A 63 -10.46 4.18 -13.17
N LEU A 64 -10.11 3.39 -12.17
CA LEU A 64 -9.36 2.15 -12.36
C LEU A 64 -10.20 1.02 -12.96
N SER A 65 -11.53 1.06 -12.81
CA SER A 65 -12.43 0.09 -13.42
C SER A 65 -12.51 0.20 -14.95
N SER A 66 -12.29 1.40 -15.48
CA SER A 66 -12.32 1.71 -16.92
C SER A 66 -10.94 1.97 -17.52
N LEU A 67 -9.86 1.71 -16.78
CA LEU A 67 -8.51 2.01 -17.21
C LEU A 67 -8.06 1.06 -18.33
N ASP A 68 -7.74 1.63 -19.49
CA ASP A 68 -7.12 0.90 -20.60
C ASP A 68 -5.59 0.95 -20.48
N LEU A 69 -4.99 -0.19 -20.12
CA LEU A 69 -3.53 -0.33 -20.00
C LEU A 69 -2.81 -0.34 -21.35
N SER A 70 -3.53 -0.52 -22.47
CA SER A 70 -2.94 -0.51 -23.82
C SER A 70 -2.76 0.90 -24.40
N ALA A 71 -3.36 1.92 -23.79
CA ALA A 71 -3.25 3.30 -24.25
C ALA A 71 -1.83 3.85 -24.09
N GLU A 72 -1.37 4.65 -25.06
CA GLU A 72 -0.07 5.34 -25.02
C GLU A 72 -0.26 6.87 -25.12
N PRO A 73 0.07 7.65 -24.07
CA PRO A 73 0.52 7.22 -22.74
C PRO A 73 -0.64 6.72 -21.87
N CYS A 74 -0.44 5.62 -21.13
CA CYS A 74 -1.42 5.14 -20.16
C CYS A 74 -1.39 6.05 -18.92
N GLN A 75 -2.42 6.90 -18.79
CA GLN A 75 -2.52 7.90 -17.73
C GLN A 75 -3.91 7.92 -17.12
N VAL A 76 -3.97 8.34 -15.85
CA VAL A 76 -5.22 8.63 -15.15
C VAL A 76 -5.13 10.00 -14.50
N GLU A 77 -6.17 10.81 -14.66
CA GLU A 77 -6.32 12.06 -13.93
C GLU A 77 -7.04 11.79 -12.61
N LEU A 78 -6.46 12.20 -11.49
CA LEU A 78 -7.05 12.07 -10.15
C LEU A 78 -7.04 13.44 -9.45
N GLN A 79 -7.83 13.58 -8.40
CA GLN A 79 -7.72 14.76 -7.54
C GLN A 79 -6.46 14.65 -6.66
N GLY A 80 -5.64 15.69 -6.59
CA GLY A 80 -4.52 15.83 -5.67
C GLY A 80 -4.99 16.10 -4.24
N ILE A 81 -4.11 15.89 -3.25
CA ILE A 81 -4.41 16.20 -1.83
C ILE A 81 -4.64 17.71 -1.60
N ASP A 82 -4.16 18.56 -2.51
CA ASP A 82 -4.42 19.99 -2.55
C ASP A 82 -5.77 20.35 -3.19
N GLY A 83 -6.50 19.37 -3.74
CA GLY A 83 -7.78 19.54 -4.43
C GLY A 83 -7.64 19.81 -5.93
N GLN A 84 -6.42 20.00 -6.44
CA GLN A 84 -6.15 20.27 -7.85
C GLN A 84 -6.01 18.96 -8.63
N PRO A 85 -6.38 18.90 -9.92
CA PRO A 85 -6.19 17.69 -10.71
C PRO A 85 -4.69 17.37 -10.87
N VAL A 86 -4.36 16.09 -10.82
CA VAL A 86 -3.02 15.53 -11.04
C VAL A 86 -3.11 14.41 -12.07
N THR A 87 -2.23 14.43 -13.07
CA THR A 87 -2.14 13.37 -14.08
C THR A 87 -1.04 12.40 -13.68
N ILE A 88 -1.38 11.11 -13.59
CA ILE A 88 -0.46 10.07 -13.15
C ILE A 88 -0.28 9.10 -14.29
N SER A 89 0.97 8.92 -14.73
CA SER A 89 1.31 7.83 -15.62
C SER A 89 1.28 6.50 -14.89
N VAL A 90 0.66 5.51 -15.50
CA VAL A 90 0.76 4.12 -15.05
C VAL A 90 2.18 3.65 -15.34
N GLY A 91 2.94 3.35 -14.30
CA GLY A 91 4.28 2.80 -14.46
C GLY A 91 4.23 1.43 -15.12
N LEU A 92 4.72 1.32 -16.35
CA LEU A 92 5.02 0.05 -17.01
C LEU A 92 6.49 -0.28 -16.71
N ASP A 93 6.74 -1.35 -15.95
CA ASP A 93 8.10 -1.84 -15.69
C ASP A 93 8.67 -2.61 -16.90
N ARG A 94 7.81 -2.94 -17.88
CA ARG A 94 8.07 -3.76 -19.07
C ARG A 94 7.10 -3.37 -20.19
N PRO A 95 7.33 -3.78 -21.45
CA PRO A 95 6.35 -3.58 -22.53
C PRO A 95 4.96 -4.13 -22.15
N TYR A 96 3.91 -3.44 -22.57
CA TYR A 96 2.53 -3.83 -22.30
C TYR A 96 2.26 -5.28 -22.75
N GLN A 97 1.55 -6.02 -21.91
CA GLN A 97 1.00 -7.34 -22.22
C GLN A 97 -0.50 -7.35 -21.94
N PRO A 98 -1.34 -7.99 -22.79
CA PRO A 98 -2.80 -7.98 -22.64
C PRO A 98 -3.35 -8.49 -21.31
N ASN A 99 -2.56 -9.26 -20.57
CA ASN A 99 -2.93 -9.84 -19.27
C ASN A 99 -2.43 -9.01 -18.08
N MET A 100 -1.72 -7.91 -18.31
CA MET A 100 -1.33 -6.99 -17.25
C MET A 100 -2.55 -6.39 -16.54
N TYR A 101 -2.37 -6.02 -15.29
CA TYR A 101 -3.42 -5.41 -14.49
C TYR A 101 -2.87 -4.26 -13.64
N PRO A 102 -3.70 -3.26 -13.28
CA PRO A 102 -3.23 -2.16 -12.47
C PRO A 102 -3.06 -2.59 -11.01
N VAL A 103 -2.03 -2.05 -10.36
CA VAL A 103 -1.72 -2.20 -8.94
C VAL A 103 -1.62 -0.83 -8.32
N LEU A 104 -2.41 -0.63 -7.27
CA LEU A 104 -2.43 0.58 -6.47
C LEU A 104 -1.47 0.43 -5.29
N GLY A 105 -0.64 1.44 -5.06
CA GLY A 105 0.15 1.62 -3.86
C GLY A 105 -0.18 2.96 -3.20
N PHE A 106 0.14 3.08 -1.91
CA PHE A 106 -0.12 4.30 -1.14
C PHE A 106 1.20 4.97 -0.73
N LYS A 107 1.22 6.30 -0.70
CA LYS A 107 2.34 7.11 -0.24
C LYS A 107 1.97 7.77 1.08
N PRO A 108 2.38 7.20 2.24
CA PRO A 108 2.18 7.88 3.52
C PRO A 108 2.84 9.24 3.53
N TYR A 109 2.38 10.12 4.40
CA TYR A 109 2.94 11.47 4.61
C TYR A 109 4.47 11.49 4.67
N GLU A 110 5.08 10.61 5.48
CA GLU A 110 6.54 10.53 5.62
C GLU A 110 7.26 10.21 4.31
N ARG A 111 6.63 9.40 3.45
CA ARG A 111 7.18 9.13 2.11
C ARG A 111 7.05 10.35 1.22
N MET A 112 5.93 11.07 1.28
CA MET A 112 5.74 12.31 0.52
C MET A 112 6.77 13.37 0.94
N ARG A 113 7.01 13.57 2.24
CA ARG A 113 8.07 14.44 2.77
C ARG A 113 9.45 14.11 2.20
N ARG A 114 9.83 12.83 2.19
CA ARG A 114 11.13 12.39 1.64
C ARG A 114 11.27 12.70 0.14
N ILE A 115 10.21 12.50 -0.65
CA ILE A 115 10.26 12.79 -2.10
C ILE A 115 10.55 14.28 -2.32
N VAL A 116 9.94 15.16 -1.53
CA VAL A 116 10.13 16.62 -1.64
C VAL A 116 11.58 17.02 -1.33
N HIS A 117 12.23 16.36 -0.37
CA HIS A 117 13.63 16.66 0.00
C HIS A 117 14.64 16.30 -1.10
N HIS A 118 14.35 15.33 -1.97
CA HIS A 118 15.36 14.73 -2.86
C HIS A 118 15.22 15.06 -4.34
N ARG A 119 14.22 15.85 -4.76
CA ARG A 119 13.97 16.13 -6.19
C ARG A 119 13.97 17.61 -6.53
N ARG A 120 14.43 17.92 -7.76
CA ARG A 120 14.11 19.21 -8.41
C ARG A 120 12.62 19.27 -8.64
N PHE A 121 12.00 20.40 -8.29
CA PHE A 121 10.56 20.55 -8.28
C PHE A 121 10.05 21.00 -9.66
N ASP A 122 9.69 20.03 -10.50
CA ASP A 122 8.95 20.26 -11.74
C ASP A 122 7.47 19.84 -11.58
N LYS A 123 6.66 20.08 -12.62
CA LYS A 123 5.24 19.69 -12.63
C LYS A 123 5.05 18.20 -12.33
N LYS A 124 5.92 17.34 -12.87
CA LYS A 124 5.85 15.88 -12.68
C LYS A 124 6.11 15.50 -11.22
N ALA A 125 7.10 16.12 -10.58
CA ALA A 125 7.37 15.93 -9.17
C ALA A 125 6.18 16.42 -8.31
N ARG A 126 5.59 17.57 -8.65
CA ARG A 126 4.38 18.06 -7.97
C ARG A 126 3.23 17.07 -8.09
N ASP A 127 2.92 16.58 -9.29
CA ASP A 127 1.81 15.64 -9.50
C ASP A 127 2.09 14.30 -8.79
N GLU A 128 3.34 13.83 -8.78
CA GLU A 128 3.76 12.64 -8.03
C GLU A 128 3.63 12.83 -6.52
N ILE A 129 3.82 14.03 -5.99
CA ILE A 129 3.77 14.28 -4.54
C ILE A 129 2.34 14.57 -4.09
N MET A 130 1.61 15.42 -4.82
CA MET A 130 0.22 15.76 -4.52
C MET A 130 -0.72 14.60 -4.77
N CYS A 131 -0.29 13.61 -5.55
CA CYS A 131 -0.91 12.31 -5.53
C CYS A 131 -0.33 11.46 -4.39
N ASN A 132 -1.11 11.16 -3.37
CA ASN A 132 -0.72 10.26 -2.27
C ASN A 132 -0.87 8.75 -2.61
N ILE A 133 -0.99 8.41 -3.91
CA ILE A 133 -1.03 7.03 -4.42
C ILE A 133 -0.07 6.83 -5.60
N LEU A 134 0.33 5.59 -5.81
CA LEU A 134 1.18 5.13 -6.90
C LEU A 134 0.38 4.14 -7.75
N LEU A 135 0.45 4.28 -9.06
CA LEU A 135 -0.17 3.35 -9.99
C LEU A 135 0.90 2.70 -10.87
N ARG A 136 0.88 1.37 -10.94
CA ARG A 136 1.76 0.57 -11.80
C ARG A 136 0.97 -0.52 -12.48
N ALA A 137 1.39 -0.97 -13.64
CA ALA A 137 0.93 -2.22 -14.20
C ALA A 137 1.78 -3.36 -13.61
N ALA A 138 1.17 -4.53 -13.43
CA ALA A 138 1.88 -5.75 -13.10
C ALA A 138 1.46 -6.86 -14.04
N SER A 139 2.41 -7.69 -14.46
CA SER A 139 2.12 -8.95 -15.14
C SER A 139 1.58 -9.97 -14.14
N PRO A 140 0.66 -10.85 -14.56
CA PRO A 140 0.28 -12.01 -13.77
C PRO A 140 1.49 -12.92 -13.60
N GLN A 141 1.52 -13.64 -12.48
CA GLN A 141 2.51 -14.71 -12.30
C GLN A 141 2.27 -15.78 -13.37
N SER A 142 3.36 -16.35 -13.90
CA SER A 142 3.27 -17.46 -14.85
C SER A 142 2.51 -18.62 -14.22
N ALA A 143 1.54 -19.19 -14.94
CA ALA A 143 0.76 -20.34 -14.48
C ALA A 143 1.65 -21.52 -14.09
N ALA A 144 2.83 -21.67 -14.72
CA ALA A 144 3.79 -22.71 -14.39
C ALA A 144 4.39 -22.59 -12.98
N ASN A 145 4.28 -21.41 -12.35
CA ASN A 145 4.80 -21.13 -11.01
C ASN A 145 3.69 -21.04 -9.95
N LEU A 146 2.43 -21.20 -10.35
CA LEU A 146 1.29 -21.14 -9.44
C LEU A 146 1.00 -22.54 -8.89
N MET A 147 0.81 -22.61 -7.57
CA MET A 147 0.30 -23.81 -6.93
C MET A 147 -1.22 -23.78 -6.96
N ASP A 148 -1.83 -24.95 -7.14
CA ASP A 148 -3.28 -25.10 -7.18
C ASP A 148 -3.92 -25.02 -5.79
N ALA A 149 -5.26 -25.05 -5.76
CA ALA A 149 -6.01 -25.03 -4.50
C ALA A 149 -5.65 -26.22 -3.60
N ALA A 150 -5.50 -27.43 -4.15
CA ALA A 150 -5.20 -28.64 -3.37
C ALA A 150 -3.88 -28.53 -2.59
N HIS A 151 -2.83 -27.98 -3.22
CA HIS A 151 -1.59 -27.66 -2.53
C HIS A 151 -1.83 -26.69 -1.38
N TRP A 152 -2.54 -25.59 -1.64
CA TRP A 152 -2.79 -24.56 -0.64
C TRP A 152 -3.72 -25.01 0.49
N GLU A 153 -4.65 -25.94 0.26
CA GLU A 153 -5.50 -26.52 1.30
C GLU A 153 -4.65 -27.26 2.33
N VAL A 154 -3.69 -28.07 1.86
CA VAL A 154 -2.76 -28.80 2.74
C VAL A 154 -1.90 -27.83 3.54
N GLU A 155 -1.28 -26.85 2.89
CA GLU A 155 -0.39 -25.90 3.56
C GLU A 155 -1.14 -24.98 4.52
N PHE A 156 -2.35 -24.55 4.15
CA PHE A 156 -3.16 -23.70 5.02
C PHE A 156 -3.72 -24.47 6.22
N SER A 157 -4.09 -25.73 6.05
CA SER A 157 -4.46 -26.61 7.17
C SER A 157 -3.30 -26.76 8.17
N LYS A 158 -2.08 -27.03 7.67
CA LYS A 158 -0.87 -27.04 8.53
C LYS A 158 -0.63 -25.71 9.23
N ALA A 159 -0.87 -24.58 8.56
CA ALA A 159 -0.71 -23.26 9.15
C ALA A 159 -1.74 -22.98 10.25
N ILE A 160 -2.99 -23.43 10.10
CA ILE A 160 -4.03 -23.36 11.14
C ILE A 160 -3.59 -24.18 12.36
N ASP A 161 -3.16 -25.42 12.15
CA ASP A 161 -2.69 -26.30 13.24
C ASP A 161 -1.43 -25.76 13.92
N GLY A 162 -0.51 -25.19 13.14
CA GLY A 162 0.70 -24.54 13.64
C GLY A 162 0.39 -23.27 14.44
N TRP A 163 -0.54 -22.44 13.95
CA TRP A 163 -1.01 -21.25 14.66
C TRP A 163 -1.68 -21.61 15.99
N ALA A 164 -2.50 -22.66 16.05
CA ALA A 164 -3.15 -23.09 17.28
C ALA A 164 -2.16 -23.50 18.39
N LYS A 165 -0.95 -23.93 18.02
CA LYS A 165 0.13 -24.29 18.96
C LYS A 165 1.04 -23.11 19.30
N ASN A 166 0.91 -21.99 18.61
CA ASN A 166 1.74 -20.81 18.82
C ASN A 166 1.38 -20.13 20.16
N PRO A 167 2.34 -19.75 21.01
CA PRO A 167 2.06 -19.00 22.25
C PRO A 167 1.23 -17.73 22.04
N GLU A 168 1.34 -17.12 20.87
CA GLU A 168 0.64 -15.90 20.48
C GLU A 168 -0.84 -16.13 20.15
N HIS A 169 -1.27 -17.38 19.95
CA HIS A 169 -2.64 -17.76 19.61
C HIS A 169 -3.68 -17.17 20.57
N ASN A 170 -3.32 -17.08 21.85
CA ASN A 170 -4.22 -16.62 22.90
C ASN A 170 -4.25 -15.10 23.08
N LYS A 171 -3.34 -14.35 22.43
CA LYS A 171 -3.29 -12.88 22.54
C LYS A 171 -4.55 -12.19 22.00
N PRO A 172 -5.08 -12.56 20.82
CA PRO A 172 -6.36 -12.05 20.35
C PRO A 172 -7.47 -12.20 21.40
N PHE A 173 -7.46 -13.31 22.14
CA PHE A 173 -8.49 -13.56 23.14
C PHE A 173 -8.49 -12.55 24.26
N SER A 174 -7.30 -12.29 24.81
CA SER A 174 -7.12 -11.31 25.88
C SER A 174 -7.48 -9.88 25.45
N ILE A 175 -7.27 -9.55 24.17
CA ILE A 175 -7.64 -8.23 23.62
C ILE A 175 -9.15 -8.13 23.48
N LEU A 176 -9.79 -9.11 22.81
CA LEU A 176 -11.23 -9.09 22.55
C LEU A 176 -12.07 -9.18 23.83
N ASP A 177 -11.57 -9.84 24.88
CA ASP A 177 -12.23 -9.93 26.19
C ASP A 177 -12.43 -8.56 26.85
N ARG A 178 -11.59 -7.57 26.50
CA ARG A 178 -11.61 -6.21 27.07
C ARG A 178 -12.44 -5.23 26.24
N CYS A 179 -12.92 -5.66 25.07
CA CYS A 179 -13.62 -4.78 24.13
C CYS A 179 -15.13 -5.02 24.17
N ASN A 180 -15.90 -3.97 23.89
CA ASN A 180 -17.32 -4.14 23.57
C ASN A 180 -17.46 -4.67 22.14
N LEU A 181 -17.86 -5.93 22.01
CA LEU A 181 -18.00 -6.61 20.73
C LEU A 181 -19.41 -6.52 20.13
N SER A 182 -20.38 -5.98 20.88
CA SER A 182 -21.81 -6.09 20.52
C SER A 182 -22.16 -5.33 19.25
N SER A 183 -21.44 -4.24 18.94
CA SER A 183 -21.66 -3.41 17.76
C SER A 183 -21.02 -3.99 16.50
N ILE A 184 -20.07 -4.92 16.61
CA ILE A 184 -19.27 -5.36 15.47
C ILE A 184 -20.12 -6.20 14.51
N THR A 185 -20.13 -5.82 13.23
CA THR A 185 -20.91 -6.49 12.18
C THR A 185 -20.04 -7.14 11.11
N LYS A 186 -18.77 -6.73 10.97
CA LYS A 186 -17.83 -7.22 9.95
C LYS A 186 -16.38 -7.10 10.41
N ILE A 187 -15.53 -7.96 9.86
CA ILE A 187 -14.08 -7.87 9.97
C ILE A 187 -13.51 -7.53 8.60
N ILE A 188 -12.62 -6.55 8.52
CA ILE A 188 -11.88 -6.23 7.29
C ILE A 188 -10.38 -6.34 7.57
N CYS A 189 -9.72 -7.22 6.83
CA CYS A 189 -8.30 -7.47 6.94
C CYS A 189 -7.51 -6.79 5.81
N PHE A 190 -6.39 -6.18 6.17
CA PHE A 190 -5.38 -5.64 5.28
C PHE A 190 -4.03 -6.25 5.64
N GLY A 191 -3.14 -6.43 4.66
CA GLY A 191 -1.79 -6.91 4.89
C GLY A 191 -1.61 -8.44 4.99
N LEU A 192 -2.68 -9.24 4.79
CA LEU A 192 -2.58 -10.70 4.91
C LEU A 192 -1.82 -11.39 3.77
N ARG A 193 -1.69 -10.76 2.60
CA ARG A 193 -0.97 -11.21 1.39
C ARG A 193 -1.43 -12.54 0.77
N ASP A 194 -1.14 -12.73 -0.51
CA ASP A 194 -1.39 -14.00 -1.20
C ASP A 194 -0.45 -15.13 -0.74
N PHE A 195 -0.92 -16.39 -0.73
CA PHE A 195 -0.11 -17.53 -0.27
C PHE A 195 1.14 -17.78 -1.11
N HIS A 196 1.15 -17.40 -2.39
CA HIS A 196 2.34 -17.55 -3.24
C HIS A 196 3.52 -16.72 -2.74
N GLN A 197 3.27 -15.67 -1.94
CA GLN A 197 4.31 -14.89 -1.28
C GLN A 197 5.10 -15.72 -0.25
N ASP A 198 4.56 -16.85 0.19
CA ASP A 198 5.19 -17.75 1.13
C ASP A 198 6.00 -18.87 0.45
N LEU A 199 5.96 -19.03 -0.89
CA LEU A 199 6.63 -20.13 -1.59
C LEU A 199 8.13 -20.21 -1.27
N LEU A 200 8.81 -19.05 -1.32
CA LEU A 200 10.25 -18.94 -1.05
C LEU A 200 10.55 -18.58 0.41
N SER A 201 9.52 -18.40 1.24
CA SER A 201 9.67 -18.00 2.63
C SER A 201 9.68 -19.22 3.54
N THR A 202 10.70 -19.33 4.38
CA THR A 202 10.73 -20.32 5.48
C THR A 202 9.65 -20.03 6.52
N VAL A 203 9.33 -18.75 6.70
CA VAL A 203 8.22 -18.30 7.56
C VAL A 203 7.01 -18.10 6.67
N LYS A 204 6.05 -19.02 6.75
CA LYS A 204 4.77 -19.00 6.02
C LYS A 204 3.82 -17.90 6.55
N ARG A 205 4.25 -16.64 6.45
CA ARG A 205 3.61 -15.48 7.09
C ARG A 205 2.20 -15.27 6.58
N SER A 206 2.00 -15.33 5.27
CA SER A 206 0.69 -15.07 4.66
C SER A 206 -0.33 -16.10 5.15
N LEU A 207 0.04 -17.39 5.16
CA LEU A 207 -0.78 -18.47 5.71
C LEU A 207 -1.07 -18.26 7.22
N LEU A 208 -0.05 -17.90 8.01
CA LEU A 208 -0.21 -17.64 9.45
C LEU A 208 -1.10 -16.42 9.75
N HIS A 209 -0.98 -15.34 8.97
CA HIS A 209 -1.81 -14.14 9.14
C HIS A 209 -3.30 -14.44 8.86
N HIS A 210 -3.60 -15.28 7.86
CA HIS A 210 -4.97 -15.74 7.62
C HIS A 210 -5.48 -16.66 8.74
N ALA A 211 -4.63 -17.54 9.27
CA ALA A 211 -4.99 -18.36 10.44
C ALA A 211 -5.30 -17.49 11.67
N ALA A 212 -4.51 -16.45 11.93
CA ALA A 212 -4.76 -15.49 12.99
C ALA A 212 -6.08 -14.71 12.81
N ALA A 213 -6.35 -14.23 11.59
CA ALA A 213 -7.62 -13.57 11.25
C ALA A 213 -8.82 -14.50 11.51
N LEU A 214 -8.68 -15.78 11.16
CA LEU A 214 -9.71 -16.78 11.36
C LEU A 214 -9.96 -17.04 12.85
N THR A 215 -8.92 -17.08 13.69
CA THR A 215 -9.06 -17.16 15.15
C THR A 215 -9.86 -15.97 15.70
N VAL A 216 -9.51 -14.74 15.29
CA VAL A 216 -10.25 -13.52 15.67
C VAL A 216 -11.72 -13.61 15.27
N ALA A 217 -11.99 -14.02 14.03
CA ALA A 217 -13.34 -14.16 13.51
C ALA A 217 -14.16 -15.21 14.26
N ARG A 218 -13.58 -16.39 14.53
CA ARG A 218 -14.23 -17.46 15.30
C ARG A 218 -14.59 -16.98 16.70
N GLN A 219 -13.63 -16.40 17.42
CA GLN A 219 -13.87 -15.93 18.77
C GLN A 219 -14.94 -14.83 18.82
N LEU A 220 -14.91 -13.90 17.87
CA LEU A 220 -15.89 -12.83 17.80
C LEU A 220 -17.31 -13.38 17.52
N ARG A 221 -17.44 -14.33 16.59
CA ARG A 221 -18.71 -15.03 16.30
C ARG A 221 -19.19 -15.82 17.53
N ASP A 222 -18.29 -16.50 18.23
CA ASP A 222 -18.61 -17.28 19.43
C ASP A 222 -19.10 -16.41 20.59
N LYS A 223 -18.51 -15.23 20.78
CA LYS A 223 -18.91 -14.29 21.84
C LYS A 223 -20.20 -13.55 21.53
N THR A 224 -20.35 -13.11 20.28
CA THR A 224 -21.50 -12.28 19.87
C THR A 224 -22.71 -13.12 19.45
N LYS A 225 -22.51 -14.41 19.12
CA LYS A 225 -23.50 -15.28 18.50
C LYS A 225 -24.05 -14.73 17.18
N LYS A 226 -23.28 -13.89 16.50
CA LYS A 226 -23.65 -13.27 15.22
C LYS A 226 -22.85 -13.89 14.07
N HIS A 227 -23.48 -13.94 12.90
CA HIS A 227 -22.74 -14.13 11.66
C HIS A 227 -21.97 -12.84 11.36
N ILE A 228 -20.64 -12.93 11.35
CA ILE A 228 -19.75 -11.78 11.10
C ILE A 228 -18.90 -12.11 9.87
N PRO A 229 -19.18 -11.48 8.71
CA PRO A 229 -18.37 -11.62 7.51
C PRO A 229 -16.91 -11.25 7.77
N LEU A 230 -16.01 -12.00 7.13
CA LEU A 230 -14.57 -11.81 7.21
C LEU A 230 -14.06 -11.43 5.82
N PHE A 231 -13.64 -10.18 5.64
CA PHE A 231 -13.13 -9.68 4.38
C PHE A 231 -11.61 -9.57 4.40
N THR A 232 -10.98 -9.72 3.24
CA THR A 232 -9.56 -9.40 3.06
C THR A 232 -9.32 -8.57 1.81
N GLN A 233 -8.48 -7.55 1.94
CA GLN A 233 -7.99 -6.70 0.85
C GLN A 233 -6.47 -6.63 0.93
N ASP A 234 -5.79 -7.07 -0.12
CA ASP A 234 -4.34 -6.98 -0.23
C ASP A 234 -3.88 -7.31 -1.67
N PRO A 235 -2.60 -7.14 -2.07
CA PRO A 235 -2.19 -7.31 -3.47
C PRO A 235 -2.72 -8.63 -4.05
N PRO A 236 -2.94 -8.68 -5.37
CA PRO A 236 -3.91 -9.58 -5.98
C PRO A 236 -3.68 -11.04 -5.58
N TYR A 237 -4.73 -11.61 -4.99
CA TYR A 237 -4.77 -13.03 -4.69
C TYR A 237 -4.86 -13.85 -5.98
N CYS A 238 -4.10 -14.94 -6.04
CA CYS A 238 -4.18 -15.92 -7.11
C CYS A 238 -5.42 -16.80 -6.91
N ASP A 239 -5.93 -17.39 -7.99
CA ASP A 239 -7.18 -18.16 -7.95
C ASP A 239 -7.14 -19.33 -6.96
N GLY A 240 -6.04 -20.08 -6.92
CA GLY A 240 -5.86 -21.18 -5.96
C GLY A 240 -5.95 -20.72 -4.50
N SER A 241 -5.33 -19.59 -4.14
CA SER A 241 -5.40 -19.05 -2.78
C SER A 241 -6.82 -18.55 -2.45
N LYS A 242 -7.51 -17.91 -3.41
CA LYS A 242 -8.90 -17.46 -3.22
C LYS A 242 -9.85 -18.63 -2.99
N GLU A 243 -9.67 -19.73 -3.71
CA GLU A 243 -10.49 -20.93 -3.56
C GLU A 243 -10.39 -21.49 -2.14
N VAL A 244 -9.16 -21.66 -1.63
CA VAL A 244 -8.92 -22.14 -0.26
C VAL A 244 -9.49 -21.20 0.80
N LEU A 245 -9.44 -19.88 0.57
CA LEU A 245 -9.94 -18.88 1.51
C LEU A 245 -11.47 -18.83 1.62
N LYS A 246 -12.21 -19.29 0.59
CA LYS A 246 -13.69 -19.32 0.63
C LYS A 246 -14.22 -20.27 1.71
N ASN A 247 -13.64 -21.46 1.83
CA ASN A 247 -14.08 -22.51 2.76
C ASN A 247 -14.14 -22.05 4.24
N PRO A 248 -13.12 -21.40 4.82
CA PRO A 248 -13.18 -20.85 6.18
C PRO A 248 -14.01 -19.55 6.30
N GLY A 249 -14.59 -19.06 5.20
CA GLY A 249 -15.52 -17.93 5.16
C GLY A 249 -14.88 -16.56 4.91
N PHE A 250 -13.70 -16.49 4.27
CA PHE A 250 -13.19 -15.21 3.79
C PHE A 250 -13.91 -14.76 2.51
N GLN A 251 -14.03 -13.44 2.39
CA GLN A 251 -14.47 -12.76 1.18
C GLN A 251 -13.35 -11.84 0.71
N VAL A 252 -12.76 -12.14 -0.45
CA VAL A 252 -11.68 -11.35 -1.03
C VAL A 252 -12.29 -10.24 -1.88
N TYR A 253 -11.85 -8.99 -1.69
CA TYR A 253 -12.24 -7.91 -2.59
C TYR A 253 -11.59 -8.10 -3.97
N GLU A 254 -12.41 -8.20 -5.03
CA GLU A 254 -11.97 -8.49 -6.39
C GLU A 254 -12.20 -7.33 -7.37
N ARG A 255 -11.68 -7.46 -8.60
CA ARG A 255 -11.87 -6.51 -9.71
C ARG A 255 -11.50 -5.07 -9.28
N ALA A 256 -12.32 -4.08 -9.58
CA ALA A 256 -12.08 -2.70 -9.15
C ALA A 256 -12.13 -2.55 -7.62
N ALA A 257 -13.00 -3.29 -6.93
CA ALA A 257 -13.14 -3.22 -5.49
C ALA A 257 -11.85 -3.61 -4.74
N ARG A 258 -10.95 -4.39 -5.35
CA ARG A 258 -9.66 -4.76 -4.75
C ARG A 258 -8.76 -3.56 -4.42
N PHE A 259 -9.01 -2.40 -5.03
CA PHE A 259 -8.16 -1.22 -4.86
C PHE A 259 -8.41 -0.50 -3.55
N THR A 260 -9.68 -0.23 -3.22
CA THR A 260 -10.00 0.62 -2.07
C THR A 260 -11.25 0.19 -1.28
N ARG A 261 -11.97 -0.87 -1.68
CA ARG A 261 -13.33 -1.11 -1.18
C ARG A 261 -13.34 -1.49 0.29
N GLY A 262 -12.34 -2.26 0.71
CA GLY A 262 -12.11 -2.56 2.11
C GLY A 262 -11.97 -1.30 2.96
N PHE A 263 -11.38 -0.21 2.45
CA PHE A 263 -11.32 1.05 3.18
C PHE A 263 -12.66 1.78 3.20
N ILE A 264 -13.35 1.82 2.05
CA ILE A 264 -14.68 2.45 1.92
C ILE A 264 -15.70 1.78 2.85
N ASP A 265 -15.62 0.46 3.00
CA ASP A 265 -16.56 -0.34 3.79
C ASP A 265 -16.30 -0.31 5.30
N ILE A 266 -15.22 0.35 5.77
CA ILE A 266 -14.99 0.58 7.19
C ILE A 266 -16.12 1.48 7.72
N ASP A 267 -16.66 1.15 8.88
CA ASP A 267 -17.58 2.01 9.62
C ASP A 267 -17.39 1.82 11.13
N LYS A 268 -18.23 2.47 11.95
CA LYS A 268 -18.18 2.40 13.41
C LYS A 268 -18.42 1.00 14.01
N ASN A 269 -18.89 0.05 13.20
CA ASN A 269 -19.21 -1.33 13.54
C ASN A 269 -18.22 -2.32 12.91
N THR A 270 -17.10 -1.84 12.37
CA THR A 270 -16.05 -2.69 11.78
C THR A 270 -14.98 -3.03 12.83
N LEU A 271 -14.50 -4.28 12.81
CA LEU A 271 -13.18 -4.65 13.33
C LEU A 271 -12.20 -4.65 12.17
N VAL A 272 -11.15 -3.83 12.25
CA VAL A 272 -10.07 -3.81 11.26
C VAL A 272 -8.88 -4.60 11.78
N MET A 273 -8.31 -5.45 10.93
CA MET A 273 -7.04 -6.11 11.19
C MET A 273 -6.04 -5.69 10.11
N SER A 274 -4.91 -5.11 10.49
CA SER A 274 -3.89 -4.61 9.56
C SER A 274 -2.51 -5.14 9.97
N ILE A 275 -2.08 -6.22 9.34
CA ILE A 275 -0.85 -6.93 9.68
C ILE A 275 0.15 -6.78 8.53
N PHE A 276 1.27 -6.10 8.73
CA PHE A 276 2.30 -5.84 7.70
C PHE A 276 1.76 -5.22 6.40
N SER A 277 0.71 -4.40 6.50
CA SER A 277 0.15 -3.74 5.32
C SER A 277 1.17 -2.76 4.72
N THR A 278 1.30 -2.81 3.40
CA THR A 278 2.05 -1.79 2.65
C THR A 278 1.29 -0.47 2.51
N ALA A 279 -0.03 -0.49 2.76
CA ALA A 279 -0.85 0.71 2.86
C ALA A 279 -0.74 1.31 4.27
N PRO A 280 -0.76 2.65 4.40
CA PRO A 280 -0.74 3.32 5.70
C PRO A 280 -2.14 3.28 6.32
N VAL A 281 -2.63 2.08 6.67
CA VAL A 281 -4.00 1.85 7.15
C VAL A 281 -4.37 2.76 8.32
N ARG A 282 -3.43 3.02 9.24
CA ARG A 282 -3.65 3.92 10.37
C ARG A 282 -3.86 5.37 9.95
N GLU A 283 -3.05 5.87 9.01
CA GLU A 283 -3.18 7.22 8.45
C GLU A 283 -4.52 7.37 7.72
N ILE A 284 -4.86 6.38 6.89
CA ILE A 284 -6.13 6.32 6.16
C ILE A 284 -7.34 6.35 7.11
N ILE A 285 -7.34 5.51 8.15
CA ILE A 285 -8.46 5.46 9.11
C ILE A 285 -8.60 6.77 9.90
N VAL A 286 -7.49 7.46 10.18
CA VAL A 286 -7.51 8.74 10.89
C VAL A 286 -8.14 9.85 10.03
N ASP A 287 -7.93 9.82 8.72
CA ASP A 287 -8.51 10.79 7.79
C ASP A 287 -10.02 10.60 7.56
N PHE A 288 -10.60 9.47 7.96
CA PHE A 288 -12.02 9.21 7.84
C PHE A 288 -12.85 9.90 8.92
N ASN A 289 -14.12 10.19 8.64
CA ASN A 289 -15.05 10.78 9.63
C ASN A 289 -15.59 9.76 10.66
N PHE A 290 -15.12 8.52 10.62
CA PHE A 290 -15.48 7.45 11.54
C PHE A 290 -14.24 6.67 11.96
N ARG A 291 -14.36 5.90 13.04
CA ARG A 291 -13.33 4.97 13.50
C ARG A 291 -13.92 3.58 13.64
N PRO A 292 -13.20 2.52 13.25
CA PRO A 292 -13.65 1.16 13.53
C PRO A 292 -13.82 0.96 15.04
N THR A 293 -14.68 0.03 15.44
CA THR A 293 -14.84 -0.34 16.85
C THR A 293 -13.51 -0.83 17.44
N ILE A 294 -12.76 -1.60 16.65
CA ILE A 294 -11.48 -2.18 17.03
C ILE A 294 -10.52 -2.08 15.83
N LEU A 295 -9.28 -1.68 16.10
CA LEU A 295 -8.17 -1.76 15.15
C LEU A 295 -7.07 -2.64 15.78
N ILE A 296 -6.84 -3.81 15.18
CA ILE A 296 -5.68 -4.66 15.48
C ILE A 296 -4.64 -4.36 14.41
N CYS A 297 -3.48 -3.83 14.80
CA CYS A 297 -2.39 -3.58 13.87
C CYS A 297 -1.03 -3.83 14.50
N ASP A 298 -0.01 -4.05 13.66
CA ASP A 298 1.37 -4.13 14.13
C ASP A 298 1.81 -2.80 14.78
N GLY A 299 2.83 -2.89 15.63
CA GLY A 299 3.50 -1.71 16.18
C GLY A 299 4.08 -0.83 15.06
N LEU A 300 4.22 0.48 15.31
CA LEU A 300 4.95 1.35 14.40
C LEU A 300 6.40 0.85 14.34
N ALA A 301 6.93 0.64 13.13
CA ALA A 301 8.36 0.43 12.96
C ALA A 301 9.08 1.70 13.45
N GLY A 302 9.60 1.66 14.68
CA GLY A 302 10.12 2.82 15.40
C GLY A 302 10.32 2.63 16.90
N GLU A 303 9.78 1.55 17.50
CA GLU A 303 10.12 1.12 18.86
C GLU A 303 10.81 -0.25 18.83
N ILE A 304 12.10 -0.26 18.47
CA ILE A 304 13.10 -1.24 18.90
C ILE A 304 14.40 -0.47 19.15
#